data_AF-A0A656GHY7-F1
#
_entry.id   AF-A0A656GHY7-F1
#
_cell.length_a   1.000
_cell.length_b   1.000
_cell.length_c   1.000
_cell.angle_alpha   90.00
_cell.angle_beta   90.00
_cell.angle_gamma   90.00
#
_symmetry.space_group_name_H-M   'P 1'
#
loop_
_entity.id
_entity.type
_entity.pdbx_description
1 polymer ?
#
loop_
_entity_poly.entity_id
_entity_poly.type
_entity_poly.pdbx_seq_one_letter_code
_entity_poly.pdbx_strand_id
1 'polypeptide(L)'
;ADALNFDGKDLLKLNARQRRRIIGKDLAMVFQDPMTALNPSYTVGFQIEEVLRQHLNMSGKAARQRALELLEKVEIPGAAARLNAYAGLVVALGGESGSCHSLSTTADLECAK
;
A
#
# COMPACT_ATOMS: atom_id res chain seq x y z
N ALA A 1 19.17 16.81 17.40
CA ALA A 1 19.54 15.42 17.73
C ALA A 1 20.89 15.16 17.10
N ASP A 2 21.86 14.72 17.89
CA ASP A 2 23.27 14.67 17.47
C ASP A 2 23.67 13.34 16.79
N ALA A 3 22.80 12.32 16.84
CA ALA A 3 22.95 11.04 16.14
C ALA A 3 21.59 10.40 15.85
N LEU A 4 21.48 9.65 14.74
CA LEU A 4 20.29 8.85 14.41
C LEU A 4 20.73 7.42 14.09
N ASN A 5 20.64 6.52 15.07
CA ASN A 5 21.18 5.17 14.94
C ASN A 5 20.11 4.16 14.51
N PHE A 6 20.43 3.33 13.51
CA PHE A 6 19.65 2.17 13.09
C PHE A 6 20.61 1.01 12.79
N ASP A 7 20.39 -0.16 13.41
CA ASP A 7 21.22 -1.37 13.21
C ASP A 7 22.73 -1.09 13.33
N GLY A 8 23.13 -0.37 14.40
CA GLY A 8 24.53 -0.01 14.66
C GLY A 8 25.12 1.04 13.70
N LYS A 9 24.33 1.61 12.79
CA LYS A 9 24.78 2.64 11.83
C LYS A 9 24.12 3.97 12.13
N ASP A 10 24.93 5.03 12.16
CA ASP A 10 24.44 6.41 12.23
C ASP A 10 23.97 6.86 10.84
N LEU A 11 22.65 6.95 10.66
CA LEU A 11 21.99 7.29 9.42
C LEU A 11 22.37 8.68 8.90
N LEU A 12 22.77 9.60 9.80
CA LEU A 12 23.21 10.95 9.42
C LEU A 12 24.55 10.94 8.67
N LYS A 13 25.39 9.91 8.91
CA LYS A 13 26.72 9.77 8.30
C LYS A 13 26.71 8.96 7.00
N LEU A 14 25.57 8.38 6.63
CA LEU A 14 25.46 7.57 5.42
C LEU A 14 25.33 8.45 4.17
N ASN A 15 26.01 8.03 3.09
CA ASN A 15 25.82 8.65 1.78
C ASN A 15 24.47 8.26 1.15
N ALA A 16 24.06 8.96 0.09
CA ALA A 16 22.75 8.76 -0.53
C ALA A 16 22.51 7.32 -1.03
N ARG A 17 23.55 6.65 -1.56
CA ARG A 17 23.43 5.25 -2.03
C ARG A 17 23.25 4.28 -0.87
N GLN A 18 23.97 4.48 0.24
CA GLN A 18 23.81 3.69 1.46
C GLN A 18 22.42 3.87 2.07
N ARG A 19 21.93 5.12 2.17
CA ARG A 19 20.59 5.41 2.68
C ARG A 19 19.49 4.72 1.86
N ARG A 20 19.56 4.77 0.53
CA ARG A 20 18.59 4.10 -0.37
C ARG A 20 18.52 2.58 -0.22
N ARG A 21 19.59 1.93 0.29
CA ARG A 21 19.58 0.48 0.51
C ARG A 21 18.80 0.09 1.78
N ILE A 22 18.77 1.00 2.75
CA ILE A 22 18.10 0.80 4.05
C ILE A 22 16.64 1.25 3.96
N ILE A 23 16.43 2.46 3.44
CA ILE A 23 15.10 3.06 3.30
C ILE A 23 14.31 2.29 2.23
N GLY A 24 13.08 1.91 2.55
CA GLY A 24 12.16 1.13 1.70
C GLY A 24 12.31 -0.39 1.84
N LYS A 25 13.43 -0.88 2.38
CA LYS A 25 13.66 -2.31 2.65
C LYS A 25 13.63 -2.64 4.14
N ASP A 26 14.52 -2.00 4.89
CA ASP A 26 14.71 -2.25 6.33
C ASP A 26 14.02 -1.17 7.18
N LEU A 27 13.85 0.03 6.62
CA LEU A 27 13.16 1.15 7.25
C LEU A 27 12.13 1.74 6.29
N ALA A 28 10.84 1.67 6.65
CA ALA A 28 9.74 2.22 5.88
C ALA A 28 8.92 3.19 6.74
N MET A 29 8.21 4.10 6.07
CA MET A 29 7.32 5.06 6.72
C MET A 29 5.88 4.65 6.48
N VAL A 30 5.05 4.72 7.52
CA VAL A 30 3.59 4.55 7.44
C VAL A 30 2.96 5.92 7.66
N PHE A 31 2.12 6.34 6.72
CA PHE A 31 1.43 7.63 6.78
C PHE A 31 0.15 7.50 7.62
N GLN A 32 -0.20 8.57 8.33
CA GLN A 32 -1.43 8.63 9.13
C GLN A 32 -2.68 8.73 8.23
N ASP A 33 -2.55 9.45 7.11
CA ASP A 33 -3.56 9.49 6.06
C ASP A 33 -3.09 8.65 4.85
N PRO A 34 -3.66 7.46 4.62
CA PRO A 34 -3.25 6.58 3.54
C PRO A 34 -3.54 7.15 2.15
N MET A 35 -4.46 8.11 2.02
CA MET A 35 -4.80 8.72 0.72
C MET A 35 -3.70 9.67 0.24
N THR A 36 -2.97 10.28 1.17
CA THR A 36 -1.82 11.14 0.83
C THR A 36 -0.56 10.34 0.46
N ALA A 37 -0.52 9.08 0.87
CA ALA A 37 0.62 8.19 0.67
C ALA A 37 0.63 7.50 -0.69
N LEU A 38 -0.56 7.25 -1.24
CA LEU A 38 -0.73 6.50 -2.48
C LEU A 38 -0.87 7.44 -3.67
N ASN A 39 -0.28 7.05 -4.80
CA ASN A 39 -0.48 7.73 -6.05
C ASN A 39 -1.80 7.27 -6.69
N PRO A 40 -2.80 8.15 -6.87
CA PRO A 40 -4.10 7.77 -7.41
C PRO A 40 -4.06 7.35 -8.88
N SER A 41 -2.98 7.68 -9.61
CA SER A 41 -2.78 7.30 -11.01
C SER A 41 -2.32 5.85 -11.19
N TYR A 42 -2.08 5.11 -10.11
CA TYR A 42 -1.64 3.71 -10.15
C TYR A 42 -2.55 2.80 -9.34
N THR A 43 -2.62 1.53 -9.77
CA THR A 43 -3.32 0.50 -9.00
C THR A 43 -2.58 0.20 -7.71
N VAL A 44 -3.30 -0.33 -6.71
CA VAL A 44 -2.68 -0.80 -5.47
C VAL A 44 -1.66 -1.89 -5.76
N GLY A 45 -1.98 -2.82 -6.67
CA GLY A 45 -1.05 -3.87 -7.07
C GLY A 45 0.22 -3.31 -7.70
N PHE A 46 0.12 -2.33 -8.58
CA PHE A 46 1.30 -1.71 -9.21
C PHE A 46 2.26 -1.11 -8.18
N GLN A 47 1.72 -0.36 -7.21
CA GLN A 47 2.53 0.30 -6.18
C GLN A 47 3.21 -0.70 -5.25
N ILE A 48 2.52 -1.79 -4.88
CA ILE A 48 3.14 -2.87 -4.08
C ILE A 48 4.20 -3.60 -4.91
N GLU A 49 3.90 -3.94 -6.16
CA GLU A 49 4.82 -4.63 -7.07
C GLU A 49 6.08 -3.79 -7.37
N GLU A 50 5.97 -2.46 -7.41
CA GLU A 50 7.10 -1.54 -7.57
C GLU A 50 8.09 -1.67 -6.39
N VAL A 51 7.59 -1.65 -5.15
CA VAL A 51 8.41 -1.81 -3.94
C VAL A 51 9.09 -3.19 -3.93
N LEU A 52 8.34 -4.25 -4.25
CA LEU A 52 8.89 -5.61 -4.34
C LEU A 52 10.00 -5.72 -5.41
N ARG A 53 9.86 -5.00 -6.52
CA ARG A 53 10.87 -4.96 -7.59
C ARG A 53 12.12 -4.21 -7.17
N GLN A 54 11.97 -3.04 -6.56
CA GLN A 54 13.09 -2.18 -6.20
C GLN A 54 13.90 -2.73 -5.02
N HIS A 55 13.25 -3.36 -4.04
CA HIS A 55 13.89 -3.75 -2.78
C HIS A 55 14.11 -5.25 -2.62
N LEU A 56 13.32 -6.10 -3.29
CA LEU A 56 13.39 -7.56 -3.17
C LEU A 56 13.73 -8.28 -4.49
N ASN A 57 13.99 -7.54 -5.58
CA ASN A 57 14.27 -8.10 -6.92
C ASN A 57 13.19 -9.07 -7.43
N MET A 58 11.94 -8.91 -6.98
CA MET A 58 10.81 -9.73 -7.44
C MET A 58 10.14 -9.05 -8.63
N SER A 59 9.75 -9.82 -9.65
CA SER A 59 9.08 -9.28 -10.83
C SER A 59 8.04 -10.23 -11.42
N GLY A 60 7.20 -9.71 -12.32
CA GLY A 60 6.17 -10.47 -13.03
C GLY A 60 5.21 -11.20 -12.10
N LYS A 61 4.95 -12.47 -12.41
CA LYS A 61 4.00 -13.31 -11.66
C LYS A 61 4.40 -13.48 -10.19
N ALA A 62 5.70 -13.56 -9.90
CA ALA A 62 6.19 -13.73 -8.53
C ALA A 62 5.91 -12.50 -7.67
N ALA A 63 6.14 -11.29 -8.20
CA ALA A 63 5.81 -10.05 -7.50
C ALA A 63 4.30 -9.91 -7.28
N ARG A 64 3.50 -10.25 -8.30
CA ARG A 64 2.05 -10.15 -8.21
C ARG A 64 1.43 -11.14 -7.22
N GLN A 65 1.91 -12.37 -7.21
CA GLN A 65 1.51 -13.37 -6.20
C GLN A 65 1.87 -12.90 -4.80
N ARG A 66 3.07 -12.35 -4.63
CA ARG A 66 3.49 -11.82 -3.33
C ARG A 66 2.64 -10.63 -2.90
N ALA A 67 2.26 -9.75 -3.82
CA ALA A 67 1.36 -8.64 -3.53
C ALA A 67 -0.02 -9.12 -3.06
N LEU A 68 -0.55 -10.20 -3.66
CA LEU A 68 -1.79 -10.84 -3.22
C LEU A 68 -1.67 -11.36 -1.78
N GLU A 69 -0.63 -12.15 -1.51
CA GLU A 69 -0.37 -12.71 -0.17
C GLU A 69 -0.25 -11.61 0.89
N LEU A 70 0.37 -10.47 0.55
CA LEU A 70 0.50 -9.34 1.46
C LEU A 70 -0.85 -8.71 1.79
N LEU A 71 -1.73 -8.53 0.80
CA LEU A 71 -3.08 -8.00 1.02
C LEU A 71 -3.95 -8.96 1.82
N GLU A 72 -3.84 -10.27 1.58
CA GLU A 72 -4.53 -11.30 2.36
C GLU A 72 -4.04 -11.33 3.81
N LYS A 73 -2.73 -11.16 4.03
CA LYS A 73 -2.13 -11.14 5.37
C LYS A 73 -2.60 -9.96 6.23
N VAL A 74 -2.96 -8.83 5.60
CA VAL A 74 -3.55 -7.68 6.30
C VAL A 74 -5.08 -7.69 6.27
N GLU A 75 -5.67 -8.84 5.93
CA GLU A 75 -7.11 -9.09 5.96
C GLU A 75 -7.94 -8.12 5.10
N ILE A 76 -7.37 -7.62 4.00
CA ILE A 76 -8.11 -6.74 3.09
C ILE A 76 -9.15 -7.58 2.31
N PRO A 77 -10.46 -7.28 2.45
CA PRO A 77 -11.51 -8.04 1.78
C PRO A 77 -11.42 -7.87 0.26
N GLY A 78 -11.53 -8.99 -0.45
CA GLY A 78 -11.43 -9.02 -1.91
C GLY A 78 -10.03 -8.66 -2.42
N ALA A 79 -8.97 -9.06 -1.72
CA ALA A 79 -7.56 -8.78 -2.04
C ALA A 79 -7.23 -8.86 -3.54
N ALA A 80 -7.67 -9.93 -4.23
CA ALA A 80 -7.47 -10.10 -5.67
C ALA A 80 -8.11 -8.99 -6.51
N ALA A 81 -9.32 -8.55 -6.18
CA ALA A 81 -9.97 -7.41 -6.83
C ALA A 81 -9.25 -6.10 -6.49
N ARG A 82 -8.79 -5.93 -5.25
CA ARG A 82 -8.07 -4.72 -4.79
C ARG A 82 -6.74 -4.51 -5.47
N LEU A 83 -6.04 -5.57 -5.88
CA LEU A 83 -4.80 -5.43 -6.67
C LEU A 83 -5.00 -4.64 -7.98
N ASN A 84 -6.20 -4.71 -8.55
CA ASN A 84 -6.54 -4.01 -9.78
C ASN A 84 -7.22 -2.66 -9.54
N ALA A 85 -7.63 -2.39 -8.31
CA ALA A 85 -8.26 -1.13 -7.96
C ALA A 85 -7.21 -0.02 -7.87
N TYR A 86 -7.60 1.17 -8.34
CA TYR A 86 -6.85 2.39 -8.10
C TYR A 86 -7.04 2.84 -6.65
N ALA A 87 -6.01 3.44 -6.05
CA ALA A 87 -6.01 3.80 -4.63
C ALA A 87 -7.23 4.65 -4.22
N GLY A 88 -7.67 5.57 -5.09
CA GLY A 88 -8.89 6.37 -4.90
C GLY A 88 -10.17 5.56 -4.66
N LEU A 89 -10.26 4.34 -5.19
CA LEU A 89 -11.44 3.49 -5.12
C LEU A 89 -11.43 2.55 -3.89
N VAL A 90 -10.26 2.32 -3.27
CA VAL A 90 -10.11 1.23 -2.28
C VAL A 90 -10.70 1.56 -0.92
N VAL A 91 -10.61 2.81 -0.46
CA VAL A 91 -11.04 3.23 0.88
C VAL A 91 -12.57 3.42 0.98
N ALA A 92 -13.27 3.63 -0.14
CA ALA A 92 -14.74 3.77 -0.16
C ALA A 92 -15.50 2.50 0.31
N LEU A 93 -14.79 1.38 0.47
CA LEU A 93 -15.38 0.08 0.86
C LEU A 93 -14.90 -0.40 2.24
N GLY A 94 -14.27 0.48 3.03
CA GLY A 94 -13.75 0.20 4.38
C GLY A 94 -14.56 0.80 5.52
N GLY A 95 -15.81 1.24 5.28
CA GLY A 95 -16.66 1.89 6.29
C GLY A 95 -17.81 0.99 6.79
N GLU A 96 -17.67 0.55 8.03
CA GLU A 96 -18.74 0.34 9.03
C GLU A 96 -19.82 -0.73 8.77
N SER A 97 -19.61 -1.89 9.39
CA SER A 97 -20.71 -2.72 9.92
C SER A 97 -21.40 -1.96 11.05
N GLY A 98 -22.34 -1.08 10.71
CA GLY A 98 -23.13 -0.33 11.68
C GLY A 98 -24.19 0.51 11.00
N SER A 99 -25.41 -0.03 10.90
CA SER A 99 -26.67 0.72 10.72
C SER A 99 -26.65 1.88 9.71
N CYS A 100 -26.84 1.58 8.42
CA CYS A 100 -27.20 2.60 7.45
C CYS A 100 -28.72 2.88 7.53
N HIS A 101 -29.09 3.95 8.23
CA HIS A 101 -30.34 4.68 8.04
C HIS A 101 -30.04 5.91 7.16
N SER A 102 -30.87 6.10 6.12
CA SER A 102 -30.97 7.26 5.20
C SER A 102 -29.73 7.62 4.36
N LEU A 103 -29.66 7.24 3.07
CA LEU A 103 -30.15 7.97 1.88
C LEU A 103 -29.55 9.38 1.77
N SER A 104 -28.99 9.90 0.67
CA SER A 104 -28.98 9.58 -0.76
C SER A 104 -27.90 10.52 -1.38
N THR A 105 -27.25 10.22 -2.50
CA THR A 105 -27.77 10.51 -3.84
C THR A 105 -27.00 9.66 -4.84
N THR A 106 -27.73 8.99 -5.73
CA THR A 106 -27.32 7.97 -6.73
C THR A 106 -27.10 6.55 -6.18
N ALA A 107 -28.11 6.03 -5.50
CA ALA A 107 -28.37 4.59 -5.53
C ALA A 107 -28.86 4.16 -6.93
N ASP A 108 -28.70 2.87 -7.22
CA ASP A 108 -29.62 2.04 -8.03
C ASP A 108 -29.32 1.64 -9.47
N LEU A 109 -28.10 1.70 -10.00
CA LEU A 109 -27.82 0.90 -11.20
C LEU A 109 -26.54 0.06 -11.08
N GLU A 110 -26.72 -1.26 -11.13
CA GLU A 110 -25.71 -2.31 -11.37
C GLU A 110 -25.04 -3.04 -10.19
N CYS A 111 -25.61 -3.02 -8.97
CA CYS A 111 -25.17 -3.95 -7.90
C CYS A 111 -25.98 -5.27 -7.85
N ALA A 112 -26.88 -5.54 -8.81
CA ALA A 112 -27.65 -6.79 -8.83
C ALA A 112 -27.94 -7.34 -10.24
N LYS A 113 -26.88 -7.62 -11.01
CA LYS A 113 -26.93 -8.64 -12.06
C LYS A 113 -25.71 -9.54 -11.97
#